data_AF-A0A7V1WR97-F1
#
_entry.id   AF-A0A7V1WR97-F1
#
_cell.length_a   1.000
_cell.length_b   1.000
_cell.length_c   1.000
_cell.angle_alpha   90.00
_cell.angle_beta   90.00
_cell.angle_gamma   90.00
#
_symmetry.space_group_name_H-M   'P 1'
#
loop_
_entity.id
_entity.type
_entity.pdbx_description
1 polymer ?
#
loop_
_entity_poly.entity_id
_entity_poly.type
_entity_poly.pdbx_seq_one_letter_code
_entity_poly.pdbx_strand_id
1 'polypeptide(L)'
;MRYEDFFKKAFGREPYEFQSEVAEGELPLIVGAPTGAGKTAAVLGSWLWRRLHDRDLDDNQRVGRRLIYCLPMRVLVEQTAKVALDAVRRLEEAGVVEKGRFRVYVLMGGDATADWNSDRKQE
;
A
#
# COMPACT_ATOMS: atom_id res chain seq x y z
N MET A 1 1.00 -0.67 18.00
CA MET A 1 -0.14 0.11 17.43
C MET A 1 -1.16 -0.91 16.95
N ARG A 2 -2.47 -0.60 16.88
CA ARG A 2 -3.46 -1.49 16.23
C ARG A 2 -3.65 -1.10 14.76
N TYR A 3 -4.14 -2.02 13.94
CA TYR A 3 -4.31 -1.74 12.51
C TYR A 3 -5.30 -0.61 12.24
N GLU A 4 -6.38 -0.47 13.02
CA GLU A 4 -7.37 0.59 12.85
C GLU A 4 -6.76 1.97 13.03
N ASP A 5 -5.93 2.13 14.07
CA ASP A 5 -5.25 3.39 14.37
C ASP A 5 -4.27 3.77 13.25
N PHE A 6 -3.58 2.77 12.69
CA PHE A 6 -2.72 2.94 11.52
C PHE A 6 -3.52 3.30 10.26
N PHE A 7 -4.60 2.58 10.00
CA PHE A 7 -5.43 2.75 8.83
C PHE A 7 -6.08 4.13 8.80
N LYS A 8 -6.56 4.59 9.96
CA LYS A 8 -7.10 5.94 10.12
C LYS A 8 -6.07 7.02 9.84
N LYS A 9 -4.81 6.84 10.27
CA LYS A 9 -3.72 7.77 9.94
C LYS A 9 -3.41 7.77 8.44
N ALA A 10 -3.36 6.61 7.80
CA ALA A 10 -3.07 6.49 6.37
C ALA A 10 -4.21 7.03 5.47
N PHE A 11 -5.46 6.72 5.79
CA PHE A 11 -6.60 6.91 4.90
C PHE A 11 -7.64 7.93 5.39
N GLY A 12 -7.49 8.45 6.61
CA GLY A 12 -8.37 9.48 7.19
C GLY A 12 -9.76 8.99 7.60
N ARG A 13 -9.97 7.67 7.66
CA ARG A 13 -11.24 7.02 8.00
C ARG A 13 -10.99 5.67 8.66
N GLU A 14 -11.99 5.14 9.36
CA GLU A 14 -11.93 3.77 9.90
C GLU A 14 -11.93 2.72 8.77
N PRO A 15 -11.25 1.57 8.95
CA PRO A 15 -11.33 0.48 7.99
C PRO A 15 -12.71 -0.18 8.00
N TYR A 16 -13.11 -0.74 6.85
CA TYR A 16 -14.13 -1.78 6.83
C TYR A 16 -13.57 -3.07 7.42
N GLU A 17 -14.43 -3.92 7.96
CA GLU A 17 -14.05 -5.21 8.58
C GLU A 17 -13.12 -6.04 7.68
N PHE A 18 -13.49 -6.25 6.41
CA PHE A 18 -12.66 -7.00 5.46
C PHE A 18 -11.26 -6.39 5.24
N GLN A 19 -11.08 -5.08 5.45
CA GLN A 19 -9.77 -4.43 5.29
C GLN A 19 -8.85 -4.73 6.48
N SER A 20 -9.41 -4.88 7.69
CA SER A 20 -8.69 -5.35 8.86
C SER A 20 -8.35 -6.83 8.73
N GLU A 21 -9.31 -7.66 8.32
CA GLU A 21 -9.08 -9.09 8.07
C GLU A 21 -7.94 -9.32 7.07
N VAL A 22 -7.95 -8.58 5.95
CA VAL A 22 -6.89 -8.66 4.93
C VAL A 22 -5.53 -8.23 5.48
N ALA A 23 -5.46 -7.37 6.50
CA ALA A 23 -4.20 -6.87 7.06
C ALA A 23 -3.61 -7.74 8.17
N GLU A 24 -4.47 -8.31 9.01
CA GLU A 24 -4.06 -9.07 10.20
C GLU A 24 -4.10 -10.59 9.98
N GLY A 25 -4.93 -11.07 9.04
CA GLY A 25 -5.04 -12.48 8.70
C GLY A 25 -3.98 -12.98 7.72
N GLU A 26 -4.23 -14.17 7.16
CA GLU A 26 -3.44 -14.72 6.05
C GLU A 26 -3.60 -13.87 4.78
N LEU A 27 -2.55 -13.78 3.96
CA LEU A 27 -2.61 -13.00 2.73
C LEU A 27 -3.51 -13.70 1.70
N PRO A 28 -4.67 -13.13 1.32
CA PRO A 28 -5.55 -13.78 0.37
C PRO A 28 -4.99 -13.67 -1.06
N LEU A 29 -5.17 -14.72 -1.85
CA LEU A 29 -4.86 -14.70 -3.29
C LEU A 29 -5.86 -13.86 -4.09
N ILE A 30 -7.12 -13.79 -3.63
CA ILE A 30 -8.20 -13.07 -4.31
C ILE A 30 -9.00 -12.28 -3.27
N VAL A 31 -9.21 -10.99 -3.53
CA VAL A 31 -10.10 -10.12 -2.74
C VAL A 31 -11.28 -9.71 -3.62
N GLY A 32 -12.44 -10.32 -3.36
CA GLY A 32 -13.70 -9.97 -4.02
C GLY A 32 -14.43 -8.86 -3.28
N ALA A 33 -14.55 -7.68 -3.88
CA ALA A 33 -15.38 -6.60 -3.33
C ALA A 33 -15.93 -5.69 -4.43
N PRO A 34 -17.10 -5.05 -4.24
CA PRO A 34 -17.66 -4.09 -5.18
C PRO A 34 -16.73 -2.90 -5.45
N THR A 35 -16.95 -2.20 -6.58
CA THR A 35 -16.30 -0.90 -6.82
C THR A 35 -16.74 0.09 -5.75
N GLY A 36 -15.83 0.96 -5.31
CA GLY A 36 -16.10 1.89 -4.20
C GLY A 36 -15.91 1.31 -2.80
N ALA A 37 -15.84 -0.02 -2.63
CA ALA A 37 -15.65 -0.67 -1.31
C ALA A 37 -14.26 -0.47 -0.69
N GLY A 38 -13.37 0.31 -1.31
CA GLY A 38 -12.04 0.59 -0.77
C GLY A 38 -11.00 -0.52 -0.97
N LYS A 39 -11.10 -1.31 -2.05
CA LYS A 39 -10.12 -2.36 -2.41
C LYS A 39 -8.67 -1.86 -2.43
N THR A 40 -8.43 -0.67 -2.97
CA THR A 40 -7.10 -0.07 -2.99
C THR A 40 -6.54 0.11 -1.57
N ALA A 41 -7.35 0.65 -0.66
CA ALA A 41 -6.95 0.83 0.73
C ALA A 41 -6.75 -0.52 1.45
N ALA A 42 -7.54 -1.54 1.10
CA ALA A 42 -7.37 -2.89 1.63
C ALA A 42 -5.99 -3.46 1.27
N VAL A 43 -5.62 -3.46 -0.02
CA VAL A 43 -4.34 -4.03 -0.48
C VAL A 43 -3.16 -3.17 -0.05
N LEU A 44 -3.24 -1.85 -0.20
CA LEU A 44 -2.14 -0.95 0.16
C LEU A 44 -1.93 -0.90 1.67
N GLY A 45 -3.00 -0.74 2.44
CA GLY A 45 -2.94 -0.65 3.90
C GLY A 45 -2.38 -1.92 4.51
N SER A 46 -2.86 -3.08 4.04
CA SER A 46 -2.38 -4.38 4.50
C SER A 46 -0.90 -4.65 4.14
N TRP A 47 -0.44 -4.22 2.96
CA TRP A 47 0.97 -4.32 2.59
C TRP A 47 1.86 -3.40 3.44
N LEU A 48 1.49 -2.12 3.59
CA LEU A 48 2.24 -1.17 4.42
C LEU A 48 2.32 -1.62 5.87
N TRP A 49 1.20 -2.06 6.44
CA TRP A 49 1.12 -2.58 7.80
C TRP A 49 2.10 -3.71 8.04
N ARG A 50 2.10 -4.71 7.15
CA ARG A 50 3.00 -5.85 7.25
C ARG A 50 4.46 -5.46 7.04
N ARG A 51 4.76 -4.52 6.15
CA ARG A 51 6.14 -4.00 5.98
C ARG A 51 6.69 -3.30 7.22
N LEU A 52 5.82 -2.79 8.10
CA LEU A 52 6.21 -2.19 9.37
C LEU A 52 6.35 -3.22 10.51
N HIS A 53 5.67 -4.37 10.41
CA HIS A 53 5.63 -5.40 11.45
C HIS A 53 6.28 -6.74 11.04
N ASP A 54 7.06 -6.77 9.95
CA ASP A 54 7.68 -7.95 9.29
C ASP A 54 8.51 -8.89 10.21
N ARG A 55 8.85 -8.44 11.42
CA ARG A 55 9.57 -9.24 12.44
C ARG A 55 8.66 -10.18 13.22
N ASP A 56 7.38 -9.83 13.34
CA ASP A 56 6.39 -10.50 14.19
C ASP A 56 5.40 -11.34 13.37
N LEU A 57 5.63 -11.45 12.05
CA LEU A 57 4.75 -12.13 11.11
C LEU A 57 5.22 -13.55 10.81
N ASP A 58 4.25 -14.47 10.75
CA ASP A 58 4.46 -15.82 10.23
C ASP A 58 4.74 -15.78 8.72
N ASP A 59 5.34 -16.84 8.17
CA ASP A 59 5.70 -16.90 6.75
C ASP A 59 4.51 -16.67 5.81
N ASN A 60 3.30 -17.09 6.20
CA ASN A 60 2.05 -16.87 5.46
C ASN A 60 1.55 -15.42 5.49
N GLN A 61 2.08 -14.60 6.40
CA GLN A 61 1.74 -13.19 6.54
C GLN A 61 2.83 -12.28 5.98
N ARG A 62 4.02 -12.79 5.64
CA ARG A 62 5.10 -11.99 5.05
C ARG A 62 4.71 -11.47 3.67
N VAL A 63 5.13 -10.24 3.39
CA VAL A 63 4.95 -9.61 2.07
C VAL A 63 6.27 -9.14 1.49
N GLY A 64 6.37 -9.21 0.16
CA GLY A 64 7.56 -8.75 -0.57
C GLY A 64 7.85 -7.27 -0.36
N ARG A 65 9.11 -6.87 -0.62
CA ARG A 65 9.62 -5.50 -0.48
C ARG A 65 8.93 -4.47 -1.40
N ARG A 66 8.19 -4.93 -2.42
CA ARG A 66 7.51 -4.08 -3.42
C ARG A 66 6.07 -4.54 -3.59
N LEU A 67 5.14 -3.58 -3.64
CA LEU A 67 3.77 -3.79 -4.07
C LEU A 67 3.62 -3.30 -5.52
N ILE A 68 3.07 -4.13 -6.39
CA ILE A 68 2.89 -3.83 -7.81
C ILE A 68 1.40 -3.87 -8.13
N TYR A 69 0.87 -2.75 -8.66
CA TYR A 69 -0.48 -2.66 -9.18
C TYR A 69 -0.46 -2.77 -10.71
N CYS A 70 -1.12 -3.80 -11.25
CA CYS A 70 -1.36 -3.95 -12.68
C CYS A 70 -2.81 -3.52 -12.98
N LEU A 71 -2.99 -2.38 -13.62
CA LEU A 71 -4.32 -1.76 -13.81
C LEU A 71 -4.59 -1.52 -15.30
N PRO A 72 -5.83 -1.74 -15.78
CA PRO A 72 -6.13 -1.78 -17.21
C PRO A 72 -6.24 -0.40 -17.88
N MET A 73 -6.36 0.68 -17.10
CA MET A 73 -6.62 2.02 -17.63
C MET A 73 -5.75 3.07 -16.94
N ARG A 74 -5.28 4.07 -17.71
CA ARG A 74 -4.50 5.22 -17.22
C ARG A 74 -5.13 5.89 -16.00
N VAL A 75 -6.44 6.18 -16.06
CA VAL A 75 -7.18 6.83 -14.98
C VAL A 75 -7.12 6.01 -13.68
N LEU A 76 -7.15 4.68 -13.75
CA LEU A 76 -7.05 3.83 -12.56
C LEU A 76 -5.64 3.86 -11.97
N VAL A 77 -4.61 3.94 -12.82
CA VAL A 77 -3.22 4.09 -12.39
C VAL A 77 -3.04 5.41 -11.64
N GLU A 78 -3.48 6.51 -12.23
CA GLU A 78 -3.40 7.85 -11.62
C GLU A 78 -4.14 7.92 -10.28
N GLN A 79 -5.36 7.39 -10.22
CA GLN A 79 -6.15 7.34 -8.99
C GLN A 79 -5.47 6.50 -7.91
N THR A 80 -4.95 5.33 -8.27
CA THR A 80 -4.26 4.44 -7.33
C THR A 80 -2.96 5.06 -6.83
N ALA A 81 -2.18 5.69 -7.72
CA ALA A 81 -0.97 6.41 -7.37
C ALA A 81 -1.24 7.57 -6.42
N LYS A 82 -2.31 8.35 -6.67
CA LYS A 82 -2.73 9.42 -5.77
C LYS A 82 -3.06 8.91 -4.37
N VAL A 83 -3.85 7.83 -4.27
CA VAL A 83 -4.16 7.19 -2.99
C VAL A 83 -2.89 6.73 -2.27
N ALA A 84 -1.95 6.13 -3.00
CA ALA A 84 -0.69 5.66 -2.43
C ALA A 84 0.20 6.80 -1.92
N LEU A 85 0.37 7.85 -2.73
CA LEU A 85 1.14 9.04 -2.35
C LEU A 85 0.53 9.74 -1.13
N ASP A 86 -0.79 9.93 -1.11
CA ASP A 86 -1.47 10.57 0.02
C ASP A 86 -1.35 9.72 1.30
N ALA A 87 -1.46 8.40 1.21
CA ALA A 87 -1.32 7.51 2.36
C ALA A 87 0.10 7.53 2.93
N VAL A 88 1.13 7.44 2.07
CA VAL A 88 2.54 7.53 2.49
C VAL A 88 2.81 8.88 3.12
N ARG A 89 2.41 9.99 2.49
CA ARG A 89 2.60 11.34 3.03
C ARG A 89 1.98 11.49 4.42
N ARG A 90 0.73 11.03 4.62
CA ARG A 90 0.06 11.12 5.92
C ARG A 90 0.75 10.29 6.99
N LEU A 91 1.28 9.11 6.64
CA LEU A 91 2.02 8.28 7.59
C LEU A 91 3.36 8.93 7.98
N GLU A 92 4.03 9.60 7.05
CA GLU A 92 5.24 10.39 7.33
C GLU A 92 4.93 11.60 8.22
N GLU A 93 3.87 12.36 7.92
CA GLU A 93 3.41 13.50 8.71
C GLU A 93 2.99 13.07 10.13
N ALA A 94 2.38 11.89 10.28
CA ALA A 94 1.99 11.32 11.56
C ALA A 94 3.15 10.68 12.33
N GLY A 95 4.37 10.71 11.80
CA GLY A 95 5.56 10.11 12.43
C GLY A 95 5.50 8.59 12.56
N VAL A 96 4.63 7.92 11.78
CA VAL A 96 4.50 6.46 11.78
C VAL A 96 5.60 5.82 10.94
N VAL A 97 6.03 6.49 9.89
CA VAL A 97 7.10 6.03 8.99
C VAL A 97 8.11 7.15 8.78
N GLU A 98 9.38 6.79 8.65
CA GLU A 98 10.43 7.75 8.29
C GLU A 98 10.20 8.29 6.88
N LYS A 99 10.55 9.56 6.66
CA LYS A 99 10.43 10.18 5.34
C LYS A 99 11.24 9.42 4.29
N GLY A 100 10.62 9.13 3.15
CA GLY A 100 11.23 8.40 2.05
C GLY A 100 11.34 6.90 2.26
N ARG A 101 10.79 6.35 3.37
CA ARG A 101 10.78 4.91 3.63
C ARG A 101 10.03 4.13 2.54
N PHE A 102 8.91 4.69 2.08
CA PHE A 102 8.12 4.14 0.99
C PHE A 102 8.11 5.11 -0.18
N ARG A 103 8.26 4.58 -1.39
CA ARG A 103 8.29 5.37 -2.63
C ARG A 103 7.25 4.82 -3.60
N VAL A 104 6.55 5.71 -4.29
CA VAL A 104 5.51 5.38 -5.25
C VAL A 104 6.01 5.79 -6.64
N TYR A 105 6.01 4.83 -7.57
CA TYR A 105 6.41 5.04 -8.96
C TYR A 105 5.24 4.69 -9.87
N VAL A 106 5.08 5.46 -10.95
CA VAL A 106 4.04 5.24 -11.96
C VAL A 106 4.71 4.92 -13.28
N LEU A 107 4.27 3.82 -13.91
CA LEU A 107 4.76 3.37 -15.21
C LEU A 107 3.57 3.30 -16.17
N MET A 108 3.59 4.12 -17.21
CA MET A 108 2.52 4.18 -18.22
C MET A 108 3.13 4.33 -19.61
N GLY A 109 2.52 3.67 -20.60
CA GLY A 109 2.94 3.82 -22.00
C GLY A 109 2.86 5.28 -22.45
N GLY A 110 3.96 5.79 -22.99
CA GLY A 110 4.10 7.19 -23.45
C GLY A 110 4.55 8.19 -22.38
N ASP A 111 4.61 7.80 -21.10
CA ASP A 111 5.06 8.66 -20.01
C ASP A 111 6.34 8.09 -19.38
N ALA A 112 7.48 8.72 -19.68
CA ALA A 112 8.74 8.48 -19.00
C ALA A 112 8.84 9.35 -17.74
N THR A 113 7.91 9.21 -16.79
CA THR A 113 7.86 10.07 -15.60
C THR A 113 8.60 9.53 -14.38
N ALA A 114 9.21 8.35 -14.45
CA ALA A 114 9.98 7.84 -13.31
C ALA A 114 11.21 7.03 -13.72
N ASP A 115 12.36 7.50 -13.24
CA ASP A 115 13.63 6.80 -13.17
C ASP A 115 13.55 5.66 -12.11
N TRP A 116 12.59 4.75 -12.29
CA TRP A 116 12.38 3.60 -11.40
C TRP A 116 13.58 2.64 -11.38
N ASN A 117 14.49 2.79 -12.35
CA ASN A 117 15.62 1.92 -12.61
C ASN A 117 16.91 2.40 -11.92
N SER A 118 17.05 3.68 -11.57
CA SER A 118 18.27 4.22 -10.93
C SER A 118 18.40 3.92 -9.44
N ASP A 119 17.31 3.50 -8.79
CA ASP A 119 17.27 3.24 -7.34
C ASP A 119 17.75 1.82 -6.94
N ARG A 120 18.36 1.07 -7.87
CA ARG A 120 19.08 -0.16 -7.53
C ARG A 120 20.34 0.20 -6.74
N LYS A 121 20.24 0.24 -5.40
CA LYS A 121 21.41 -0.04 -4.57
C LYS A 121 21.89 -1.44 -4.96
N GLN A 122 23.06 -1.49 -5.60
CA GLN A 122 23.82 -2.73 -5.77
C GLN A 122 23.99 -3.33 -4.37
N GLU A 123 23.48 -4.56 -4.20
CA GLU A 123 23.69 -5.38 -3.00
C GLU A 123 25.15 -5.84 -2.94
#